data_AF-A0A7J4B3N4-F1
#
_entry.id   AF-A0A7J4B3N4-F1
#
_cell.length_a   1.000
_cell.length_b   1.000
_cell.length_c   1.000
_cell.angle_alpha   90.00
_cell.angle_beta   90.00
_cell.angle_gamma   90.00
#
_symmetry.space_group_name_H-M   'P 1'
#
loop_
_entity.id
_entity.type
_entity.pdbx_description
1 polymer ?
#
loop_
_entity_poly.entity_id
_entity_poly.type
_entity_poly.pdbx_seq_one_letter_code
_entity_poly.pdbx_strand_id
1 'polypeptide(L)' 'MKMGFFIMDFINQAQRVMTVAKKPDSAEFSRMFKIVVLSAFGIGMVGFLITLAFSLIGG' A
#
# COMPACT_ATOMS: atom_id res chain seq x y z
N MET A 1 -18.56 -6.25 -31.72
CA MET A 1 -18.46 -6.27 -30.23
C MET A 1 -17.48 -7.37 -29.82
N LYS A 2 -16.24 -7.05 -29.44
CA LYS A 2 -15.19 -8.01 -29.01
C LYS A 2 -14.55 -7.67 -27.66
N MET A 3 -15.12 -6.71 -26.91
CA MET A 3 -14.50 -6.22 -25.66
C MET A 3 -14.77 -7.12 -24.45
N GLY A 4 -15.99 -7.68 -24.33
CA GLY A 4 -16.35 -8.55 -23.21
C GLY A 4 -15.57 -9.87 -23.18
N PHE A 5 -15.28 -10.43 -24.36
CA PHE A 5 -14.47 -11.65 -24.49
C PHE A 5 -13.03 -11.45 -23.98
N PHE A 6 -12.41 -10.32 -24.36
CA PHE A 6 -11.04 -10.01 -23.96
C PHE A 6 -10.88 -9.84 -22.44
N ILE A 7 -11.86 -9.21 -21.77
CA ILE A 7 -11.82 -9.01 -20.31
C ILE A 7 -11.93 -10.33 -19.57
N MET A 8 -12.83 -11.23 -20.01
CA MET A 8 -12.98 -12.55 -19.40
C MET A 8 -11.71 -13.40 -19.56
N ASP A 9 -11.12 -13.40 -20.75
CA ASP A 9 -9.86 -14.10 -21.00
C ASP A 9 -8.71 -13.54 -20.15
N PHE A 10 -8.64 -12.22 -20.00
CA PHE A 10 -7.65 -11.58 -19.12
C PHE A 10 -7.84 -11.98 -17.66
N ILE A 11 -9.07 -11.96 -17.13
CA ILE A 11 -9.37 -12.37 -15.75
C ILE A 11 -8.97 -13.84 -15.53
N ASN A 12 -9.31 -14.72 -16.48
CA ASN A 12 -8.98 -16.15 -16.41
C ASN A 12 -7.45 -16.38 -16.38
N GLN A 13 -6.68 -15.59 -17.12
CA GLN A 13 -5.22 -15.65 -17.09
C GLN A 13 -4.65 -15.07 -15.79
N ALA A 14 -5.17 -13.94 -15.32
CA ALA A 14 -4.75 -13.30 -14.07
C ALA A 14 -4.99 -14.20 -12.83
N GLN A 15 -6.09 -14.96 -12.82
CA GLN A 15 -6.36 -15.94 -11.75
C GLN A 15 -5.26 -17.00 -11.64
N ARG A 16 -4.68 -17.46 -12.76
CA ARG A 16 -3.58 -18.42 -12.72
C ARG A 16 -2.37 -17.84 -12.00
N VAL A 17 -2.05 -16.57 -12.25
CA VAL A 17 -0.95 -15.85 -11.58
C VAL A 17 -1.19 -15.74 -10.07
N MET A 18 -2.41 -15.43 -9.66
CA MET A 18 -2.78 -15.36 -8.24
C MET A 18 -2.69 -16.72 -7.52
N THR A 19 -2.71 -17.82 -8.27
CA THR A 19 -2.63 -19.18 -7.71
C THR A 19 -1.18 -19.59 -7.43
N VAL A 20 -0.22 -19.13 -8.24
CA VAL A 20 1.23 -19.34 -8.01
C VAL A 20 1.85 -18.28 -7.09
N ALA A 21 1.21 -17.11 -6.94
CA ALA A 21 1.68 -16.08 -6.02
C ALA A 21 1.61 -16.56 -4.56
N LYS A 22 2.71 -16.43 -3.82
CA LYS A 22 2.74 -16.72 -2.38
C LYS A 22 1.92 -15.66 -1.64
N LYS A 23 0.82 -16.10 -1.03
CA LYS A 23 0.07 -15.25 -0.09
C LYS A 23 0.92 -15.04 1.18
N PRO A 24 1.01 -13.82 1.69
CA PRO A 24 1.78 -13.55 2.90
C PRO A 24 1.18 -14.33 4.08
N ASP A 25 2.06 -14.92 4.88
CA ASP A 25 1.65 -15.51 6.15
C ASP A 25 1.35 -14.41 7.19
N SER A 26 0.56 -14.75 8.21
CA SER A 26 0.22 -13.84 9.32
C SER A 26 1.46 -13.18 9.97
N ALA A 27 2.56 -13.93 10.11
CA ALA A 27 3.81 -13.39 10.64
C ALA A 27 4.51 -12.43 9.68
N GLU A 28 4.54 -12.74 8.38
CA GLU A 28 5.11 -11.88 7.34
C GLU A 28 4.32 -10.58 7.23
N PHE A 29 2.99 -10.67 7.22
CA PHE A 29 2.09 -9.52 7.18
C PHE A 29 2.32 -8.59 8.39
N SER A 30 2.36 -9.15 9.61
CA SER A 30 2.56 -8.34 10.82
C SER A 30 3.91 -7.59 10.80
N ARG A 31 4.98 -8.24 10.31
CA ARG A 31 6.30 -7.59 10.18
C ARG A 31 6.27 -6.46 9.17
N MET A 32 5.73 -6.70 7.98
CA MET A 32 5.62 -5.66 6.95
C MET A 32 4.74 -4.50 7.42
N PHE A 33 3.59 -4.79 8.02
CA PHE A 33 2.67 -3.80 8.55
C PHE A 33 3.35 -2.90 9.59
N LYS A 34 4.08 -3.48 10.55
CA LYS A 34 4.81 -2.70 11.57
C LYS A 34 5.82 -1.74 10.95
N ILE A 35 6.57 -2.18 9.95
CA ILE A 35 7.57 -1.34 9.27
C ILE A 35 6.87 -0.19 8.51
N VAL A 36 5.83 -0.50 7.75
CA VAL A 36 5.07 0.50 6.99
C VAL A 36 4.46 1.54 7.93
N VAL A 37 3.78 1.11 8.98
CA VAL A 37 3.17 2.01 9.97
C VAL A 37 4.22 2.87 10.66
N LEU A 38 5.36 2.30 11.05
CA LEU A 38 6.44 3.05 11.68
C LEU A 38 7.00 4.13 10.75
N SER A 39 7.23 3.81 9.48
CA SER A 39 7.71 4.78 8.49
C SER A 39 6.68 5.88 8.18
N ALA A 40 5.41 5.52 8.00
CA ALA A 40 4.33 6.47 7.75
C ALA A 40 4.16 7.44 8.93
N PHE A 41 4.19 6.91 10.15
CA PHE A 41 4.12 7.73 11.36
C PHE A 41 5.34 8.64 11.50
N GLY A 42 6.55 8.12 11.23
CA GLY A 42 7.78 8.91 11.29
C GLY A 42 7.77 10.09 10.32
N ILE A 43 7.42 9.86 9.05
CA ILE A 43 7.34 10.92 8.03
C ILE A 43 6.23 11.93 8.37
N GLY A 44 5.07 11.44 8.79
CA GLY A 44 3.95 12.28 9.21
C GLY A 44 4.30 13.16 10.41
N MET A 45 5.02 12.63 11.39
CA MET A 45 5.45 13.38 12.57
C MET A 45 6.47 14.47 12.22
N VAL A 46 7.41 14.19 11.31
CA VAL A 46 8.37 15.22 10.84
C VAL A 46 7.63 16.35 10.13
N GLY A 47 6.73 16.03 9.19
CA GLY A 47 5.92 17.04 8.50
C GLY A 47 5.08 17.88 9.47
N PHE A 48 4.45 17.22 10.44
CA PHE A 48 3.67 17.88 11.49
C PHE A 48 4.50 18.86 12.32
N LEU A 49 5.70 18.45 12.78
CA LEU A 49 6.58 19.32 13.57
C LEU A 49 7.03 20.54 12.78
N ILE A 50 7.34 20.38 11.50
CA ILE A 50 7.70 21.49 10.61
C ILE A 50 6.53 22.47 10.50
N THR A 51 5.33 21.98 10.17
CA THR A 51 4.15 22.84 10.05
C THR A 51 3.84 23.54 11.36
N LEU A 52 3.93 22.85 12.50
CA LEU A 52 3.69 23.41 13.82
C LEU A 52 4.70 24.52 14.16
N ALA A 53 5.98 24.33 13.84
CA ALA A 53 7.00 25.36 14.02
C ALA A 53 6.72 26.61 13.16
N PHE A 54 6.33 26.43 11.90
CA PHE A 54 5.95 27.54 11.02
C PHE A 54 4.67 28.24 11.48
N SER A 55 3.67 27.51 12.00
CA SER A 55 2.46 28.10 12.56
C SER A 55 2.70 28.89 13.86
N LEU A 56 3.73 28.55 14.63
CA LEU A 56 4.11 29.30 15.84
C LEU A 56 4.95 30.55 15.54
N ILE A 57 5.71 30.55 14.45
CA ILE A 57 6.63 31.65 14.07
C ILE A 57 5.99 32.62 13.08
N GLY A 58 5.11 32.14 12.20
CA GLY A 58 4.49 32.92 11.12
C GLY A 58 2.96 32.80 11.05
N GLY A 59 2.33 32.20 12.06
CA GLY A 59 0.99 32.59 12.50
C GLY A 59 1.05 33.84 13.34
#